data_AF-A0A7J2VA64-F1
#
_entry.id   AF-A0A7J2VA64-F1
#
_cell.length_a   1.000
_cell.length_b   1.000
_cell.length_c   1.000
_cell.angle_alpha   90.00
_cell.angle_beta   90.00
_cell.angle_gamma   90.00
#
_symmetry.space_group_name_H-M   'P 1'
#
loop_
_entity.id
_entity.type
_entity.pdbx_description
1 polymer ?
#
loop_
_entity_poly.entity_id
_entity_poly.type
_entity_poly.pdbx_seq_one_letter_code
_entity_poly.pdbx_strand_id
1 'polypeptide(L)'
;MHEIRFNPLIKQWIIVAKHRAVRPWRPEERQISFQCPFCPGAPELKHLEKWDVAVLPNRYPALTPNPPQVELEEFMWYTKREAWGVAEVIVETPSHEGVLFDLSLEHAVKAGEP
;
A
#
# COMPACT_ATOMS: atom_id res chain seq x y z
N MET A 1 17.39 -1.88 1.11
CA MET A 1 17.37 -1.55 -0.34
C MET A 1 15.96 -1.12 -0.68
N HIS A 2 15.85 0.13 -1.11
CA HIS A 2 14.59 0.78 -1.48
C HIS A 2 14.90 1.81 -2.57
N GLU A 3 14.61 1.45 -3.82
CA GLU A 3 15.03 2.21 -5.01
C GLU A 3 14.12 1.91 -6.21
N ILE A 4 14.22 2.70 -7.27
CA ILE A 4 13.55 2.48 -8.54
C ILE A 4 14.62 2.21 -9.61
N ARG A 5 14.43 1.16 -10.40
CA ARG A 5 15.35 0.76 -11.46
C ARG A 5 14.67 0.82 -12.81
N PHE A 6 15.31 1.41 -13.81
CA PHE A 6 14.83 1.37 -15.18
C PHE A 6 15.27 0.07 -15.86
N ASN A 7 14.32 -0.63 -16.47
CA ASN A 7 14.59 -1.78 -17.33
C ASN A 7 14.51 -1.35 -18.80
N PRO A 8 15.64 -1.33 -19.53
CA PRO A 8 15.68 -0.84 -20.91
C PRO A 8 15.02 -1.79 -21.93
N LEU A 9 14.88 -3.08 -21.62
CA LEU A 9 14.29 -4.07 -22.54
C LEU A 9 12.79 -3.86 -22.72
N ILE A 10 12.10 -3.54 -21.61
CA ILE A 10 10.65 -3.27 -21.59
C ILE A 10 10.32 -1.79 -21.49
N LYS A 11 11.34 -0.93 -21.34
CA LYS A 11 11.22 0.52 -21.17
C LYS A 11 10.33 0.92 -19.99
N GLN A 12 10.47 0.23 -18.86
CA GLN A 12 9.65 0.46 -17.65
C GLN A 12 10.51 0.69 -16.42
N TRP A 13 9.94 1.40 -15.44
CA TRP A 13 10.51 1.56 -14.11
C TRP A 13 9.98 0.48 -13.17
N ILE A 14 10.89 -0.11 -12.39
CA ILE A 14 10.62 -1.19 -11.44
C ILE A 14 10.95 -0.68 -10.05
N ILE A 15 9.97 -0.74 -9.15
CA ILE A 15 10.17 -0.43 -7.73
C ILE A 15 10.78 -1.65 -7.03
N VAL A 16 11.90 -1.47 -6.36
CA VAL A 16 12.59 -2.49 -5.57
C VAL A 16 12.53 -2.10 -4.11
N ALA A 17 11.76 -2.83 -3.30
CA ALA A 17 11.49 -2.51 -1.89
C ALA A 17 11.67 -3.76 -1.01
N LYS A 18 12.92 -4.07 -0.61
CA LYS A 18 13.27 -5.32 0.08
C LYS A 18 12.55 -5.47 1.43
N HIS A 19 12.33 -4.37 2.15
CA HIS A 19 11.64 -4.38 3.44
C HIS A 19 10.21 -4.92 3.35
N ARG A 20 9.56 -4.84 2.19
CA ARG A 20 8.20 -5.35 1.99
C ARG A 20 8.11 -6.89 2.10
N ALA A 21 9.23 -7.61 2.02
CA ALA A 21 9.26 -9.05 2.19
C ALA A 21 8.82 -9.52 3.60
N VAL A 22 8.92 -8.65 4.62
CA VAL A 22 8.45 -8.96 5.98
C VAL A 22 6.94 -8.77 6.15
N ARG A 23 6.25 -8.23 5.13
CA ARG A 23 4.80 -8.04 5.18
C ARG A 23 4.14 -9.40 5.36
N PRO A 24 3.32 -9.59 6.41
CA PRO A 24 2.59 -10.83 6.59
C PRO A 24 1.61 -11.03 5.43
N TRP A 25 1.62 -12.22 4.82
CA TRP A 25 0.66 -12.61 3.79
C TRP A 25 -0.38 -13.55 4.38
N ARG A 26 -1.53 -12.98 4.77
CA ARG A 26 -2.68 -13.69 5.36
C ARG A 26 -2.34 -14.88 6.29
N PRO A 27 -1.35 -14.79 7.21
CA PRO A 27 -1.01 -15.94 8.05
C PRO A 27 -2.03 -16.15 9.17
N GLU A 28 -2.77 -15.08 9.51
CA GLU A 28 -3.61 -15.00 10.69
C GLU A 28 -5.11 -15.11 10.36
N GLU A 29 -5.60 -14.83 9.14
CA GLU A 29 -7.03 -14.98 8.77
C GLU A 29 -7.63 -16.39 9.09
N ARG A 30 -6.77 -17.43 9.21
CA ARG A 30 -7.18 -18.79 9.61
C ARG A 30 -7.15 -19.06 11.12
N GLN A 31 -6.68 -18.11 11.91
CA GLN A 31 -6.59 -18.18 13.37
C GLN A 31 -7.74 -17.37 13.97
N ILE A 32 -8.38 -17.94 14.99
CA ILE A 32 -9.53 -17.35 15.69
C ILE A 32 -9.22 -15.96 16.30
N SER A 33 -7.94 -15.64 16.52
CA SER A 33 -7.47 -14.40 17.13
C SER A 33 -7.09 -13.29 16.14
N PHE A 34 -7.31 -13.47 14.83
CA PHE A 34 -6.91 -12.45 13.86
C PHE A 34 -7.79 -11.20 13.91
N GLN A 35 -7.15 -10.08 14.19
CA GLN A 35 -7.77 -8.77 14.08
C GLN A 35 -7.30 -8.14 12.77
N CYS A 36 -8.20 -8.04 11.79
CA CYS A 36 -7.90 -7.37 10.52
C CYS A 36 -7.51 -5.89 10.80
N PRO A 37 -6.37 -5.41 10.28
CA PRO A 37 -5.91 -4.03 10.50
C PRO A 37 -6.80 -2.96 9.85
N PHE A 38 -7.73 -3.39 8.98
CA PHE A 38 -8.63 -2.51 8.23
C PHE A 38 -10.06 -2.50 8.80
N CYS A 39 -10.34 -3.29 9.84
CA CYS A 39 -11.65 -3.27 10.49
C CYS A 39 -11.79 -2.10 11.46
N PRO A 40 -13.02 -1.62 11.71
CA PRO A 40 -13.29 -0.64 12.76
C PRO A 40 -12.72 -1.07 14.12
N GLY A 41 -12.06 -0.14 14.81
CA GLY A 41 -11.40 -0.42 16.10
C GLY A 41 -10.01 -1.06 16.02
N ALA A 42 -9.51 -1.38 14.81
CA ALA A 42 -8.12 -1.77 14.64
C ALA A 42 -7.15 -0.64 15.07
N PRO A 43 -5.92 -0.94 15.51
CA PRO A 43 -4.99 0.07 16.02
C PRO A 43 -4.77 1.27 15.10
N GLU A 44 -4.75 1.03 13.78
CA GLU A 44 -4.59 2.04 12.74
C GLU A 44 -5.84 2.90 12.53
N LEU A 45 -7.04 2.36 12.80
CA LEU A 45 -8.35 3.00 12.57
C LEU A 45 -9.07 3.43 13.85
N LYS A 46 -8.54 3.12 15.03
CA LYS A 46 -9.18 3.37 16.34
C LYS A 46 -9.57 4.83 16.60
N HIS A 47 -8.98 5.77 15.87
CA HIS A 47 -9.25 7.20 15.98
C HIS A 47 -10.47 7.64 15.15
N LEU A 48 -10.96 6.78 14.25
CA LEU A 48 -12.15 7.01 13.45
C LEU A 48 -13.33 6.29 14.12
N GLU A 49 -14.24 7.04 14.74
CA GLU A 49 -15.42 6.47 15.40
C GLU A 49 -16.44 5.91 14.38
N LYS A 50 -16.69 6.65 13.29
CA LYS A 50 -17.55 6.26 12.18
C LYS A 50 -16.96 6.79 10.88
N TRP A 51 -16.87 5.91 9.88
CA TRP A 51 -16.34 6.24 8.57
C TRP A 51 -16.96 5.34 7.52
N ASP A 52 -17.13 5.88 6.31
CA ASP A 52 -17.61 5.13 5.14
C ASP A 52 -16.43 4.59 4.33
N VAL A 53 -15.41 5.44 4.14
CA VAL A 53 -14.12 5.14 3.49
C VAL A 53 -13.01 5.71 4.38
N ALA A 54 -11.87 5.04 4.48
CA ALA A 54 -10.72 5.51 5.23
C ALA A 54 -9.44 5.43 4.39
N VAL A 55 -8.59 6.45 4.49
CA VAL A 55 -7.26 6.48 3.85
C VAL A 55 -6.19 6.33 4.92
N LEU A 56 -5.31 5.34 4.74
CA LEU A 56 -4.24 5.03 5.68
C LEU A 56 -2.88 5.09 4.98
N PRO A 57 -1.82 5.57 5.65
CA PRO A 57 -0.46 5.37 5.14
C PRO A 57 -0.14 3.88 5.08
N ASN A 58 0.42 3.41 3.97
CA ASN A 58 0.77 2.01 3.82
C ASN A 58 1.93 1.64 4.76
N ARG A 59 1.70 0.70 5.67
CA ARG A 59 2.71 0.23 6.64
C ARG A 59 3.95 -0.40 6.01
N TYR A 60 3.83 -0.92 4.78
CA TYR A 60 4.93 -1.50 4.01
C TYR A 60 5.01 -0.83 2.64
N PRO A 61 5.33 0.47 2.61
CA PRO A 61 5.13 1.30 1.44
C PRO A 61 6.18 0.96 0.37
N ALA A 62 5.76 1.00 -0.90
CA ALA A 62 6.66 0.77 -2.03
C ALA A 62 7.46 2.03 -2.39
N LEU A 63 7.00 3.21 -1.99
CA LEU A 63 7.65 4.51 -2.16
C LEU A 63 7.55 5.28 -0.84
N THR A 64 8.47 6.20 -0.58
CA THR A 64 8.45 7.02 0.65
C THR A 64 8.88 8.45 0.34
N PRO A 65 8.34 9.48 1.02
CA PRO A 65 8.76 10.86 0.80
C PRO A 65 10.22 11.13 1.21
N ASN A 66 10.79 10.28 2.07
CA ASN A 66 12.19 10.33 2.50
C ASN A 66 12.89 8.99 2.19
N PRO A 67 13.21 8.70 0.92
CA PRO A 67 13.92 7.48 0.56
C PRO A 67 15.40 7.56 0.98
N PRO A 68 16.05 6.43 1.26
CA PRO A 68 17.50 6.42 1.42
C PRO A 68 18.15 6.84 0.11
N GLN A 69 19.29 7.55 0.21
CA GLN A 69 20.08 7.90 -0.96
C GLN A 69 20.52 6.65 -1.71
N VAL A 70 20.46 6.73 -3.04
CA VAL A 70 20.90 5.68 -3.93
C VAL A 70 22.07 6.22 -4.72
N GLU A 71 23.17 5.48 -4.77
CA GLU A 71 24.27 5.80 -5.67
C GLU A 71 23.74 5.76 -7.11
N LEU A 72 23.73 6.92 -7.75
CA LEU A 72 23.35 7.07 -9.13
C LEU A 72 24.45 6.44 -9.98
N GLU A 73 24.29 5.15 -10.22
CA GLU A 73 25.19 4.37 -11.05
C GLU A 73 24.49 4.11 -12.38
N GLU A 74 24.92 4.82 -13.43
CA GLU A 74 24.57 4.50 -14.80
C GLU A 74 25.46 3.36 -15.29
N PHE A 75 25.14 2.14 -14.86
CA PHE A 75 25.79 0.98 -15.42
C PHE A 75 25.17 0.69 -16.80
N MET A 76 25.89 1.09 -17.85
CA MET A 76 25.51 0.92 -19.27
C MET A 76 24.18 1.62 -19.63
N TRP A 77 23.07 0.90 -19.54
CA TRP A 77 21.70 1.34 -19.87
C TRP A 77 20.73 1.17 -18.69
N TYR A 78 21.23 0.79 -17.52
CA TYR A 78 20.44 0.65 -16.31
C TYR A 78 20.56 1.92 -15.48
N THR A 79 19.41 2.52 -15.16
CA THR A 79 19.32 3.72 -14.33
C THR A 79 18.71 3.36 -12.99
N LYS A 80 19.34 3.78 -11.89
CA LYS A 80 18.79 3.70 -10.53
C LYS A 80 18.35 5.09 -10.09
N ARG A 81 17.30 5.18 -9.28
CA ARG A 81 16.82 6.40 -8.63
C ARG A 81 16.28 6.10 -7.25
N GLU A 82 16.20 7.13 -6.44
CA GLU A 82 15.53 7.08 -5.14
C GLU A 82 14.05 6.72 -5.29
N ALA A 83 13.52 5.91 -4.36
CA ALA A 83 12.12 5.49 -4.34
C ALA A 83 11.20 6.53 -3.70
N TRP A 84 11.23 7.73 -4.26
CA TRP A 84 10.44 8.86 -3.79
C TRP A 84 8.95 8.70 -4.15
N GLY A 85 8.07 8.98 -3.19
CA GLY A 85 6.62 9.01 -3.39
C GLY A 85 5.83 8.67 -2.13
N VAL A 86 4.52 8.60 -2.22
CA VAL A 86 3.64 8.23 -1.10
C VAL A 86 2.84 7.00 -1.50
N ALA A 87 2.65 6.07 -0.57
CA ALA A 87 1.84 4.89 -0.77
C ALA A 87 0.78 4.83 0.34
N GLU A 88 -0.48 4.76 -0.06
CA GLU A 88 -1.62 4.72 0.83
C GLU A 88 -2.43 3.43 0.61
N VAL A 89 -3.30 3.14 1.56
CA VAL A 89 -4.30 2.09 1.49
C VAL A 89 -5.65 2.77 1.65
N ILE A 90 -6.51 2.61 0.65
CA ILE A 90 -7.91 3.01 0.71
C ILE A 90 -8.68 1.82 1.25
N VAL A 91 -9.33 1.99 2.39
CA VAL A 91 -10.27 1.03 2.95
C VAL A 91 -11.67 1.44 2.50
N GLU A 92 -12.21 0.66 1.57
CA GLU A 92 -13.43 1.00 0.82
C GLU A 92 -14.70 0.98 1.68
N THR A 93 -14.72 0.20 2.77
CA THR A 93 -15.89 0.04 3.64
C THR A 93 -15.47 -0.46 5.03
N PRO A 94 -16.21 -0.11 6.10
CA PRO A 94 -16.03 -0.71 7.42
C PRO A 94 -16.47 -2.18 7.50
N SER A 95 -17.21 -2.69 6.50
CA SER A 95 -17.56 -4.12 6.44
C SER A 95 -16.35 -4.97 6.09
N HIS A 96 -16.08 -6.00 6.90
CA HIS A 96 -14.98 -6.94 6.62
C HIS A 96 -15.28 -7.86 5.43
N GLU A 97 -16.54 -8.29 5.34
CA GLU A 97 -16.99 -9.21 4.31
C GLU A 97 -17.57 -8.45 3.13
N GLY A 98 -17.44 -9.05 1.95
CA GLY A 98 -17.92 -8.51 0.69
C GLY A 98 -16.79 -8.10 -0.26
N VAL A 99 -17.19 -7.65 -1.44
CA VAL A 99 -16.32 -7.14 -2.48
C VAL A 99 -16.82 -5.78 -2.95
N LEU A 100 -16.01 -5.05 -3.72
CA LEU A 100 -16.38 -3.75 -4.29
C LEU A 100 -17.75 -3.75 -4.99
N PHE A 101 -18.13 -4.87 -5.63
CA PHE A 101 -19.41 -5.01 -6.33
C PHE A 101 -20.65 -5.11 -5.43
N ASP A 102 -20.47 -5.38 -4.14
CA ASP A 102 -21.57 -5.41 -3.16
C ASP A 102 -21.92 -4.00 -2.65
N LEU A 103 -21.07 -3.01 -2.93
CA LEU A 103 -21.29 -1.62 -2.54
C LEU A 103 -22.35 -0.97 -3.44
N SER A 104 -23.16 -0.08 -2.87
CA SER A 104 -24.04 0.76 -3.69
C SER A 104 -23.19 1.69 -4.57
N LEU A 105 -23.74 2.12 -5.71
CA LEU A 105 -23.05 3.04 -6.60
C LEU A 105 -22.61 4.32 -5.87
N GLU A 106 -23.48 4.86 -5.01
CA GLU A 106 -23.17 6.04 -4.19
C GLU A 106 -21.96 5.81 -3.27
N HIS A 107 -21.83 4.62 -2.69
CA HIS A 107 -20.70 4.28 -1.84
C HIS A 107 -19.41 4.03 -2.64
N ALA A 108 -19.51 3.35 -3.78
CA ALA A 108 -18.36 3.12 -4.67
C ALA A 108 -17.76 4.44 -5.19
N VAL A 109 -18.60 5.46 -5.45
CA VAL A 109 -18.13 6.81 -5.80
C VAL A 109 -17.31 7.42 -4.67
N LYS A 110 -17.73 7.29 -3.41
CA LYS A 110 -16.96 7.76 -2.25
C LYS A 110 -15.58 7.09 -2.17
N ALA A 111 -15.50 5.79 -2.50
CA ALA A 111 -14.22 5.08 -2.49
C ALA A 111 -13.30 5.44 -3.66
N GLY A 112 -13.86 5.87 -4.79
CA GLY A 112 -13.13 6.34 -5.97
C GLY A 112 -12.60 7.78 -5.86
N GLU A 113 -13.19 8.57 -4.96
CA GLU A 113 -12.78 9.94 -4.62
C GLU A 113 -12.52 10.06 -3.10
N PRO A 114 -11.53 9.30 -2.57
CA PRO A 114 -11.32 9.12 -1.14
C PRO A 114 -10.67 10.31 -0.44
#